data_AF-A0A968XGQ3-F1
#
_entry.id   AF-A0A968XGQ3-F1
#
_cell.length_a   1.000
_cell.length_b   1.000
_cell.length_c   1.000
_cell.angle_alpha   90.00
_cell.angle_beta   90.00
_cell.angle_gamma   90.00
#
_symmetry.space_group_name_H-M   'P 1'
#
loop_
_entity.id
_entity.type
_entity.pdbx_description
1 polymer ?
#
loop_
_entity_poly.entity_id
_entity_poly.type
_entity_poly.pdbx_seq_one_letter_code
_entity_poly.pdbx_strand_id
1 'polypeptide(L)'
;MTEIIGGLLLLVVVPLVGAIPLKTHNRNLNRGLELLQGLVVVAIAQYCFAGQREWDFIALIAWSAGRYWTNQSVGWLGVIAGYLLHDPWGGGFVGLLGLISLSLLRSPVQAQFGLAILIPLMELLRNPLRGSLVVVAAFMTGLLYWMGTKTTGQTATFQAFRGTTLDDDLDGKRVGEKAARLAQLKRAGIPVPAGWVLQAGQDPSTILSQLNPFKDQTWIVRLSPIGGGHYDALPNLRDPDLLWRSIVRAFEIYDSNVSVRYRSDRGFADQGTAVLIQKQIVPVRYSGISYIEEKHRNSTNRSDVPLEILLRVEILTKEAATKLKPTPKYLEWVYDEQVWVIQVEG
;
A
#
# COMPACT_ATOMS: atom_id res chain seq x y z
N MET A 1 -6.04 21.12 44.97
CA MET A 1 -4.99 20.07 44.78
C MET A 1 -5.36 19.11 43.65
N THR A 2 -6.62 18.66 43.56
CA THR A 2 -7.12 17.78 42.50
C THR A 2 -6.92 18.32 41.08
N GLU A 3 -7.13 19.62 40.83
CA GLU A 3 -6.94 20.21 39.49
C GLU A 3 -5.47 20.26 39.05
N ILE A 4 -4.53 20.52 39.97
CA ILE A 4 -3.09 20.56 39.66
C ILE A 4 -2.60 19.14 39.34
N ILE A 5 -3.02 18.16 40.14
CA ILE A 5 -2.70 16.73 39.92
C ILE A 5 -3.36 16.25 38.61
N GLY A 6 -4.60 16.66 38.35
CA GLY A 6 -5.32 16.36 37.11
C GLY A 6 -4.62 16.95 35.89
N GLY A 7 -4.14 18.18 35.97
CA GLY A 7 -3.41 18.84 34.89
C GLY A 7 -2.09 18.14 34.58
N LEU A 8 -1.34 17.74 35.62
CA LEU A 8 -0.13 16.94 35.46
C LEU A 8 -0.43 15.59 34.79
N LEU A 9 -1.49 14.92 35.22
CA LEU A 9 -1.89 13.62 34.68
C LEU A 9 -2.29 13.72 33.21
N LEU A 10 -3.10 14.71 32.84
CA LEU A 10 -3.52 14.93 31.46
C LEU A 10 -2.39 15.41 30.55
N LEU A 11 -1.46 16.24 31.03
CA LEU A 11 -0.42 16.82 30.17
C LEU A 11 0.86 15.99 30.12
N VAL A 12 1.08 15.07 31.06
CA VAL A 12 2.29 14.23 31.11
C VAL A 12 1.95 12.76 30.90
N VAL A 13 1.03 12.21 31.70
CA VAL A 13 0.76 10.76 31.69
C VAL A 13 -0.04 10.36 30.45
N VAL A 14 -1.06 11.11 30.09
CA VAL A 14 -1.93 10.78 28.94
C VAL A 14 -1.17 10.76 27.60
N PRO A 15 -0.27 11.72 27.28
CA PRO A 15 0.60 11.61 26.11
C PRO A 15 1.53 10.39 26.17
N LEU A 16 2.08 10.05 27.35
CA LEU A 16 2.92 8.87 27.49
C LEU A 16 2.12 7.58 27.21
N VAL A 17 0.87 7.50 27.67
CA VAL A 17 -0.03 6.38 27.34
C VAL A 17 -0.30 6.31 25.84
N GLY A 18 -0.54 7.46 25.20
CA GLY A 18 -0.69 7.54 23.74
C GLY A 18 0.57 7.12 22.98
N ALA A 19 1.75 7.39 23.53
CA ALA A 19 3.03 7.03 22.93
C ALA A 19 3.31 5.51 22.93
N ILE A 20 2.59 4.71 23.72
CA ILE A 20 2.77 3.25 23.76
C ILE A 20 2.25 2.63 22.45
N PRO A 21 3.10 1.96 21.64
CA PRO A 21 2.67 1.40 20.37
C PRO A 21 1.80 0.15 20.58
N LEU A 22 0.58 0.19 20.03
CA LEU A 22 -0.32 -0.96 19.97
C LEU A 22 0.12 -1.92 18.84
N LYS A 23 1.19 -2.67 19.05
CA LYS A 23 1.76 -3.65 18.09
C LYS A 23 1.46 -5.09 18.50
N THR A 24 0.19 -5.48 18.52
CA THR A 24 -0.16 -6.92 18.57
C THR A 24 -0.36 -7.48 17.16
N HIS A 25 -0.14 -8.78 16.98
CA HIS A 25 -0.36 -9.48 15.70
C HIS A 25 -1.85 -9.47 15.27
N ASN A 26 -2.77 -9.28 16.21
CA ASN A 26 -4.20 -9.26 15.95
C ASN A 26 -4.71 -7.82 15.71
N ARG A 27 -5.06 -7.52 14.46
CA ARG A 27 -5.55 -6.19 14.05
C ARG A 27 -6.84 -5.77 14.77
N ASN A 28 -7.71 -6.71 15.11
CA ASN A 28 -8.96 -6.41 15.83
C ASN A 28 -8.69 -6.05 17.29
N LEU A 29 -7.71 -6.72 17.91
CA LEU A 29 -7.28 -6.41 19.28
C LEU A 29 -6.68 -5.00 19.37
N ASN A 30 -5.85 -4.60 18.40
CA ASN A 30 -5.29 -3.25 18.36
C ASN A 30 -6.39 -2.17 18.26
N ARG A 31 -7.43 -2.39 17.43
CA ARG A 31 -8.58 -1.48 17.33
C ARG A 31 -9.37 -1.40 18.63
N GLY A 32 -9.59 -2.54 19.29
CA GLY A 32 -10.28 -2.59 20.59
C GLY A 32 -9.53 -1.84 21.69
N LEU A 33 -8.20 -2.00 21.76
CA LEU A 33 -7.35 -1.28 22.71
C LEU A 33 -7.35 0.23 22.45
N GLU A 34 -7.37 0.66 21.18
CA GLU A 34 -7.46 2.08 20.83
C GLU A 34 -8.76 2.72 21.29
N LEU A 35 -9.90 2.05 21.07
CA LEU A 35 -11.21 2.49 21.57
C LEU A 35 -11.21 2.62 23.10
N LEU A 36 -10.67 1.61 23.79
CA LEU A 36 -10.60 1.59 25.25
C LEU A 36 -9.72 2.72 25.80
N GLN A 37 -8.57 3.00 25.18
CA GLN A 37 -7.72 4.12 25.57
C GLN A 37 -8.46 5.46 25.44
N GLY A 38 -9.19 5.66 24.35
CA GLY A 38 -10.00 6.87 24.15
C GLY A 38 -11.06 7.09 25.24
N LEU A 39 -11.79 6.02 25.60
CA LEU A 39 -12.77 6.05 26.70
C LEU A 39 -12.10 6.36 28.03
N VAL A 40 -11.01 5.67 28.36
CA VAL A 40 -10.31 5.83 29.63
C VAL A 40 -9.75 7.24 29.80
N VAL A 41 -9.17 7.81 28.74
CA VAL A 41 -8.60 9.17 28.79
C VAL A 41 -9.67 10.21 29.10
N VAL A 42 -10.85 10.12 28.48
CA VAL A 42 -11.96 11.04 28.77
C VAL A 42 -12.56 10.77 30.15
N ALA A 43 -12.70 9.51 30.57
CA ALA A 43 -13.18 9.17 31.91
C ALA A 43 -12.28 9.76 33.01
N ILE A 44 -10.96 9.73 32.81
CA ILE A 44 -9.99 10.35 33.72
C ILE A 44 -10.16 11.87 33.73
N ALA A 45 -10.33 12.51 32.57
CA ALA A 45 -10.55 13.95 32.48
C ALA A 45 -11.81 14.37 33.26
N GLN A 46 -12.92 13.65 33.08
CA GLN A 46 -14.18 13.90 33.78
C GLN A 46 -14.06 13.69 35.30
N TYR A 47 -13.26 12.72 35.73
CA TYR A 47 -13.00 12.48 37.14
C TYR A 47 -12.16 13.60 37.77
N CYS A 48 -11.12 14.07 37.09
CA CYS A 48 -10.23 15.11 37.61
C CYS A 48 -10.83 16.53 37.52
N PHE A 49 -11.64 16.80 36.49
CA PHE A 49 -12.17 18.12 36.15
C PHE A 49 -13.70 18.09 36.04
N ALA A 50 -14.35 17.62 37.10
CA ALA A 50 -15.81 17.51 37.15
C ALA A 50 -16.48 18.85 36.78
N GLY A 51 -17.35 18.81 35.77
CA GLY A 51 -18.13 19.97 35.31
C GLY A 51 -17.46 20.83 34.23
N GLN A 52 -16.18 20.63 33.94
CA GLN A 52 -15.45 21.36 32.90
C GLN A 52 -15.22 20.46 31.68
N ARG A 53 -16.17 20.51 30.75
CA ARG A 53 -16.24 19.63 29.57
C ARG A 53 -15.12 19.87 28.55
N GLU A 54 -14.49 21.04 28.60
CA GLU A 54 -13.37 21.41 27.73
C GLU A 54 -12.16 20.49 27.92
N TRP A 55 -11.95 19.97 29.14
CA TRP A 55 -10.82 19.09 29.46
C TRP A 55 -10.90 17.74 28.77
N ASP A 56 -12.09 17.28 28.39
CA ASP A 56 -12.27 16.03 27.65
C ASP A 56 -11.57 16.13 26.28
N PHE A 57 -11.71 17.26 25.59
CA PHE A 57 -11.04 17.51 24.31
C PHE A 57 -9.54 17.70 24.49
N ILE A 58 -9.11 18.41 25.54
CA ILE A 58 -7.67 18.57 25.85
C ILE A 58 -7.02 17.21 26.11
N ALA A 59 -7.70 16.32 26.84
CA ALA A 59 -7.24 14.97 27.11
C ALA A 59 -7.09 14.15 25.82
N LEU A 60 -8.06 14.24 24.91
CA LEU A 60 -7.97 13.60 23.59
C LEU A 60 -6.82 14.15 22.72
N ILE A 61 -6.61 15.47 22.71
CA ILE A 61 -5.46 16.09 22.04
C ILE A 61 -4.16 15.54 22.63
N ALA A 62 -4.03 15.55 23.95
CA ALA A 62 -2.83 15.09 24.65
C ALA A 62 -2.51 13.62 24.32
N TRP A 63 -3.53 12.76 24.32
CA TRP A 63 -3.39 11.35 23.94
C TRP A 63 -2.94 11.19 22.48
N SER A 64 -3.61 11.87 21.54
CA SER A 64 -3.26 11.81 20.11
C SER A 64 -1.89 12.44 19.81
N ALA A 65 -1.46 13.45 20.56
CA ALA A 65 -0.13 14.04 20.45
C ALA A 65 0.98 13.05 20.83
N GLY A 66 0.76 12.26 21.89
CA GLY A 66 1.66 11.16 22.26
C GLY A 66 1.83 10.13 21.15
N ARG A 67 0.72 9.77 20.49
CA ARG A 67 0.73 8.89 19.30
C ARG A 67 1.49 9.53 18.14
N TYR A 68 1.25 10.82 17.90
CA TYR A 68 1.92 11.57 16.84
C TYR A 68 3.45 11.58 17.02
N TRP A 69 3.96 11.87 18.23
CA TRP A 69 5.40 11.90 18.51
C TRP A 69 6.11 10.56 18.32
N THR A 70 5.38 9.46 18.42
CA THR A 70 5.92 8.10 18.20
C THR A 70 5.66 7.57 16.78
N ASN A 71 5.31 8.46 15.84
CA ASN A 71 4.96 8.12 14.46
C ASN A 71 3.88 7.05 14.40
N GLN A 72 2.85 7.16 15.24
CA GLN A 72 1.64 6.36 15.16
C GLN A 72 0.52 7.16 14.47
N SER A 73 -0.55 6.46 14.06
CA SER A 73 -1.76 7.15 13.59
C SER A 73 -2.40 7.96 14.72
N VAL A 74 -3.11 9.04 14.37
CA VAL A 74 -3.80 9.94 15.31
C VAL A 74 -4.73 9.20 16.29
N GLY A 75 -5.27 8.06 15.87
CA GLY A 75 -6.13 7.23 16.70
C GLY A 75 -7.61 7.64 16.65
N TRP A 76 -8.15 7.85 15.44
CA TRP A 76 -9.52 8.34 15.25
C TRP A 76 -10.60 7.47 15.90
N LEU A 77 -10.38 6.16 16.07
CA LEU A 77 -11.33 5.31 16.79
C LEU A 77 -11.37 5.69 18.28
N GLY A 78 -10.20 5.88 18.90
CA GLY A 78 -10.10 6.36 20.27
C GLY A 78 -10.73 7.74 20.44
N VAL A 79 -10.52 8.66 19.50
CA VAL A 79 -11.16 10.00 19.51
C VAL A 79 -12.68 9.89 19.48
N ILE A 80 -13.25 9.09 18.56
CA ILE A 80 -14.71 8.91 18.47
C ILE A 80 -15.25 8.25 19.74
N ALA A 81 -14.56 7.25 20.28
CA ALA A 81 -14.94 6.58 21.52
C ALA A 81 -14.91 7.53 22.72
N GLY A 82 -13.87 8.34 22.87
CA GLY A 82 -13.81 9.37 23.90
C GLY A 82 -14.90 10.43 23.71
N TYR A 83 -15.15 10.87 22.48
CA TYR A 83 -16.24 11.81 22.19
C TYR A 83 -17.63 11.21 22.48
N LEU A 84 -17.83 9.91 22.28
CA LEU A 84 -19.04 9.20 22.69
C LEU A 84 -19.25 9.23 24.21
N LEU A 85 -18.18 9.16 24.99
CA LEU A 85 -18.26 9.29 26.45
C LEU A 85 -18.52 10.73 26.90
N HIS A 86 -17.91 11.71 26.21
CA HIS A 86 -18.16 13.13 26.43
C HIS A 86 -19.62 13.50 26.15
N ASP A 87 -20.13 13.05 25.00
CA ASP A 87 -21.47 13.34 24.56
C ASP A 87 -22.10 12.16 23.78
N PRO A 88 -22.92 11.31 24.43
CA PRO A 88 -23.44 10.09 23.83
C PRO A 88 -24.22 10.27 22.53
N TRP A 89 -25.06 11.31 22.40
CA TRP A 89 -25.82 11.51 21.16
C TRP A 89 -24.99 12.15 20.06
N GLY A 90 -24.12 13.11 20.40
CA GLY A 90 -23.19 13.71 19.44
C GLY A 90 -22.22 12.68 18.90
N GLY A 91 -21.58 11.94 19.80
CA GLY A 91 -20.65 10.86 19.45
C GLY A 91 -21.33 9.68 18.74
N GLY A 92 -22.56 9.33 19.10
CA GLY A 92 -23.32 8.29 18.39
C GLY A 92 -23.60 8.68 16.94
N PHE A 93 -24.03 9.93 16.70
CA PHE A 93 -24.29 10.46 15.37
C PHE A 93 -23.00 10.59 14.54
N VAL A 94 -21.94 11.15 15.13
CA VAL A 94 -20.61 11.26 14.50
C VAL A 94 -20.05 9.88 14.16
N GLY A 95 -20.17 8.92 15.08
CA GLY A 95 -19.72 7.55 14.87
C GLY A 95 -20.46 6.87 13.72
N LEU A 96 -21.78 7.00 13.66
CA LEU A 96 -22.60 6.44 12.59
C LEU A 96 -22.25 7.05 11.22
N LEU A 97 -22.19 8.38 11.14
CA LEU A 97 -21.78 9.07 9.91
C LEU A 97 -20.33 8.76 9.53
N GLY A 98 -19.44 8.58 10.52
CA GLY A 98 -18.07 8.13 10.30
C GLY A 98 -18.01 6.74 9.66
N LEU A 99 -18.82 5.78 10.13
CA LEU A 99 -18.93 4.44 9.54
C LEU A 99 -19.47 4.46 8.11
N ILE A 100 -20.48 5.30 7.85
CA ILE A 100 -21.02 5.50 6.49
C ILE A 100 -19.96 6.14 5.59
N SER A 101 -19.27 7.17 6.10
CA SER A 101 -18.21 7.86 5.37
C SER A 101 -17.05 6.93 5.04
N LEU A 102 -16.69 6.00 5.92
CA LEU A 102 -15.68 4.97 5.63
C LEU A 102 -16.13 3.96 4.57
N SER A 103 -17.44 3.69 4.47
CA SER A 103 -18.00 2.79 3.46
C SER A 103 -18.13 3.46 2.08
N LEU A 104 -18.44 4.76 2.05
CA LEU A 104 -18.71 5.51 0.81
C LEU A 104 -17.51 6.28 0.27
N LEU A 105 -16.68 6.87 1.13
CA LEU A 105 -15.54 7.67 0.72
C LEU A 105 -14.33 6.77 0.50
N ARG A 106 -13.84 6.77 -0.74
CA ARG A 106 -12.71 5.95 -1.18
C ARG A 106 -11.36 6.43 -0.60
N SER A 107 -11.31 7.61 0.03
CA SER A 107 -10.08 8.15 0.61
C SER A 107 -10.19 8.41 2.12
N PRO A 108 -9.20 7.97 2.93
CA PRO A 108 -9.20 8.18 4.38
C PRO A 108 -9.05 9.66 4.76
N VAL A 109 -8.40 10.46 3.91
CA VAL A 109 -8.22 11.90 4.15
C VAL A 109 -9.56 12.65 4.04
N GLN A 110 -10.42 12.30 3.08
CA GLN A 110 -11.75 12.90 2.98
C GLN A 110 -12.64 12.50 4.16
N ALA A 111 -12.57 11.25 4.61
CA ALA A 111 -13.31 10.80 5.79
C ALA A 111 -12.86 11.55 7.07
N GLN A 112 -11.56 11.78 7.25
CA GLN A 112 -11.02 12.57 8.36
C GLN A 112 -11.46 14.04 8.30
N PHE A 113 -11.50 14.63 7.11
CA PHE A 113 -11.99 16.00 6.92
C PHE A 113 -13.48 16.11 7.29
N GLY A 114 -14.29 15.14 6.89
CA GLY A 114 -15.71 15.07 7.26
C GLY A 114 -15.89 15.02 8.78
N LEU A 115 -15.16 14.15 9.48
CA LEU A 115 -15.19 14.08 10.95
C LEU A 115 -14.73 15.39 11.60
N ALA A 116 -13.71 16.06 11.03
CA ALA A 116 -13.17 17.28 11.58
C ALA A 116 -14.16 18.45 11.56
N ILE A 117 -15.07 18.47 10.58
CA ILE A 117 -16.18 19.43 10.50
C ILE A 117 -17.35 18.99 11.38
N LEU A 118 -17.63 17.68 11.42
CA LEU A 118 -18.83 17.17 12.05
C LEU A 118 -18.83 17.32 13.57
N ILE A 119 -17.70 17.08 14.25
CA ILE A 119 -17.62 17.18 15.73
C ILE A 119 -17.89 18.61 16.21
N PRO A 120 -17.20 19.67 15.71
CA PRO A 120 -17.49 21.04 16.15
C PRO A 120 -18.89 21.51 15.76
N LEU A 121 -19.40 21.05 14.61
CA LEU A 121 -20.77 21.36 14.18
C LEU A 121 -21.80 20.74 15.14
N MET A 122 -21.60 19.49 15.54
CA MET A 122 -22.46 18.85 16.54
C MET A 122 -22.39 19.57 17.87
N GLU A 123 -21.20 20.02 18.28
CA GLU A 123 -21.03 20.79 19.52
C GLU A 123 -21.74 22.14 19.47
N LEU A 124 -21.68 22.84 18.33
CA LEU A 124 -22.38 24.08 18.10
C LEU A 124 -23.90 23.90 18.15
N LEU A 125 -24.42 22.84 17.54
CA LEU A 125 -25.86 22.56 17.51
C LEU A 125 -26.40 22.19 18.89
N ARG A 126 -25.60 21.49 19.70
CA ARG A 126 -26.04 21.01 21.02
C ARG A 126 -25.78 21.97 22.15
N ASN A 127 -24.73 22.77 22.07
CA ASN A 127 -24.29 23.69 23.11
C ASN A 127 -24.07 25.11 22.55
N PRO A 128 -25.08 25.73 21.90
CA PRO A 128 -24.90 27.02 21.20
C PRO A 128 -24.49 28.17 22.13
N LEU A 129 -24.83 28.09 23.42
CA LEU A 129 -24.51 29.10 24.42
C LEU A 129 -23.10 28.94 25.04
N ARG A 130 -22.40 27.84 24.75
CA ARG A 130 -21.06 27.55 25.29
C ARG A 130 -20.01 27.67 24.19
N GLY A 131 -19.79 28.91 23.74
CA GLY A 131 -18.86 29.20 22.64
C GLY A 131 -17.43 28.69 22.88
N SER A 132 -16.97 28.64 24.14
CA SER A 132 -15.67 28.08 24.51
C SER A 132 -15.53 26.61 24.06
N LEU A 133 -16.57 25.81 24.30
CA LEU A 133 -16.57 24.37 24.02
C LEU A 133 -16.51 24.10 22.51
N VAL A 134 -17.23 24.89 21.71
CA VAL A 134 -17.21 24.82 20.25
C VAL A 134 -15.82 25.18 19.71
N VAL A 135 -15.20 26.23 20.25
CA VAL A 135 -13.86 26.66 19.84
C VAL A 135 -12.82 25.60 20.17
N VAL A 136 -12.88 25.00 21.36
CA VAL A 136 -11.97 23.91 21.75
C VAL A 136 -12.19 22.66 20.89
N ALA A 137 -13.44 22.30 20.59
CA ALA A 137 -13.75 21.20 19.69
C ALA A 137 -13.20 21.43 18.28
N ALA A 138 -13.39 22.64 17.73
CA ALA A 138 -12.86 23.03 16.42
C ALA A 138 -11.32 23.02 16.38
N PHE A 139 -10.70 23.52 17.44
CA PHE A 139 -9.24 23.48 17.58
C PHE A 139 -8.73 22.04 17.65
N MET A 140 -9.35 21.19 18.49
CA MET A 140 -9.03 19.77 18.58
C MET A 140 -9.12 19.12 17.21
N THR A 141 -10.27 19.20 16.53
CA THR A 141 -10.43 18.49 15.26
C THR A 141 -9.53 19.02 14.16
N GLY A 142 -9.28 20.34 14.11
CA GLY A 142 -8.31 20.94 13.20
C GLY A 142 -6.90 20.41 13.45
N LEU A 143 -6.48 20.32 14.70
CA LEU A 143 -5.16 19.80 15.09
C LEU A 143 -5.05 18.30 14.80
N LEU A 144 -6.06 17.50 15.13
CA LEU A 144 -6.12 16.08 14.81
C LEU A 144 -6.11 15.83 13.30
N TYR A 145 -6.84 16.64 12.52
CA TYR A 145 -6.82 16.58 11.06
C TYR A 145 -5.44 16.92 10.51
N TRP A 146 -4.81 17.99 10.98
CA TRP A 146 -3.45 18.35 10.58
C TRP A 146 -2.44 17.25 10.91
N MET A 147 -2.44 16.72 12.14
CA MET A 147 -1.61 15.57 12.52
C MET A 147 -1.94 14.34 11.67
N GLY A 148 -3.21 14.15 11.33
CA GLY A 148 -3.73 13.08 10.47
C GLY A 148 -3.17 13.17 9.06
N THR A 149 -3.13 14.35 8.45
CA THR A 149 -2.54 14.51 7.10
C THR A 149 -1.04 14.23 7.10
N LYS A 150 -0.32 14.58 8.16
CA LYS A 150 1.12 14.33 8.30
C LYS A 150 1.45 12.87 8.61
N THR A 151 0.66 12.23 9.48
CA THR A 151 0.86 10.82 9.87
C THR A 151 0.24 9.86 8.88
N THR A 152 -0.89 10.14 8.25
CA THR A 152 -1.44 9.31 7.16
C THR A 152 -0.46 9.30 5.98
N GLY A 153 0.28 10.39 5.76
CA GLY A 153 1.41 10.46 4.83
C GLY A 153 2.73 9.80 5.30
N GLN A 154 2.84 9.34 6.56
CA GLN A 154 4.05 8.68 7.10
C GLN A 154 3.81 7.24 7.63
N THR A 155 2.63 6.90 8.12
CA THR A 155 2.26 5.62 8.74
C THR A 155 1.41 4.71 7.85
N ALA A 156 0.65 5.27 6.89
CA ALA A 156 0.19 4.45 5.76
C ALA A 156 1.37 4.07 4.84
N THR A 157 2.50 4.76 4.98
CA THR A 157 3.62 4.79 4.03
C THR A 157 4.74 3.81 4.35
N PHE A 158 4.81 3.22 5.56
CA PHE A 158 5.97 2.39 5.89
C PHE A 158 5.75 0.89 6.12
N GLN A 159 4.52 0.39 6.33
CA GLN A 159 4.34 -1.06 6.54
C GLN A 159 3.11 -1.74 5.89
N ALA A 160 2.07 -0.99 5.46
CA ALA A 160 0.87 -1.61 4.87
C ALA A 160 0.75 -1.47 3.34
N PHE A 161 1.53 -0.57 2.72
CA PHE A 161 1.51 -0.32 1.27
C PHE A 161 2.93 -0.18 0.71
N ARG A 162 3.83 -1.12 1.06
CA ARG A 162 4.95 -1.38 0.14
C ARG A 162 4.32 -2.04 -1.08
N GLY A 163 4.39 -1.39 -2.25
CA GLY A 163 4.11 -2.08 -3.51
C GLY A 163 4.90 -3.39 -3.50
N THR A 164 4.21 -4.49 -3.76
CA THR A 164 4.81 -5.82 -3.76
C THR A 164 5.98 -5.83 -4.75
N THR A 165 7.17 -6.24 -4.33
CA THR A 165 8.39 -6.20 -5.14
C THR A 165 8.76 -7.58 -5.64
N LEU A 166 9.62 -7.65 -6.67
CA LEU A 166 10.23 -8.91 -7.09
C LEU A 166 11.22 -9.50 -6.08
N ASP A 167 11.53 -8.78 -4.99
CA ASP A 167 12.35 -9.30 -3.89
C ASP A 167 11.52 -10.08 -2.87
N ASP A 168 10.19 -9.94 -2.89
CA ASP A 168 9.27 -10.59 -1.97
C ASP A 168 8.95 -12.05 -2.38
N ASP A 169 8.36 -12.81 -1.45
CA ASP A 169 7.79 -14.13 -1.77
C ASP A 169 6.41 -13.98 -2.38
N LEU A 170 6.32 -14.21 -3.69
CA LEU A 170 5.13 -13.93 -4.49
C LEU A 170 4.36 -15.21 -4.84
N ASP A 171 3.05 -15.20 -4.56
CA ASP A 171 2.14 -16.29 -4.91
C ASP A 171 1.55 -16.09 -6.32
N GLY A 172 1.80 -17.03 -7.23
CA GLY A 172 1.29 -17.02 -8.60
C GLY A 172 -0.23 -16.97 -8.70
N LYS A 173 -0.95 -17.47 -7.68
CA LYS A 173 -2.42 -17.37 -7.61
C LYS A 173 -2.92 -15.95 -7.31
N ARG A 174 -2.04 -15.07 -6.84
CA ARG A 174 -2.38 -13.68 -6.47
C ARG A 174 -1.82 -12.66 -7.44
N VAL A 175 -0.61 -12.91 -7.95
CA VAL A 175 0.11 -11.94 -8.80
C VAL A 175 0.35 -12.43 -10.23
N GLY A 176 -0.16 -13.61 -10.57
CA GLY A 176 0.12 -14.29 -11.83
C GLY A 176 1.49 -14.98 -11.83
N GLU A 177 1.60 -16.00 -12.67
CA GLU A 177 2.77 -16.88 -12.74
C GLU A 177 4.06 -16.15 -13.17
N LYS A 178 3.94 -15.16 -14.05
CA LYS A 178 5.12 -14.42 -14.57
C LYS A 178 5.83 -13.67 -13.45
N ALA A 179 5.10 -12.87 -12.69
CA ALA A 179 5.66 -12.12 -11.57
C ALA A 179 6.20 -13.06 -10.47
N ALA A 180 5.45 -14.11 -10.14
CA ALA A 180 5.84 -15.07 -9.10
C ALA A 180 7.15 -15.81 -9.43
N ARG A 181 7.29 -16.29 -10.67
CA ARG A 181 8.50 -16.98 -11.11
C ARG A 181 9.71 -16.06 -11.20
N LEU A 182 9.53 -14.82 -11.67
CA LEU A 182 10.62 -13.84 -11.67
C LEU A 182 11.10 -13.52 -10.26
N ALA A 183 10.19 -13.38 -9.29
CA ALA A 183 10.57 -13.19 -7.90
C ALA A 183 11.28 -14.41 -7.30
N GLN A 184 10.84 -15.63 -7.64
CA GLN A 184 11.52 -16.86 -7.23
C GLN A 184 12.94 -16.96 -7.81
N LEU A 185 13.14 -16.64 -9.09
CA LEU A 185 14.46 -16.62 -9.71
C LEU A 185 15.36 -15.56 -9.08
N LYS A 186 14.85 -14.35 -8.84
CA LYS A 186 15.61 -13.26 -8.23
C LYS A 186 16.12 -13.66 -6.85
N ARG A 187 15.25 -14.23 -6.00
CA ARG A 187 15.63 -14.77 -4.68
C ARG A 187 16.59 -15.95 -4.75
N ALA A 188 16.59 -16.69 -5.85
CA ALA A 188 17.56 -17.76 -6.11
C ALA A 188 18.92 -17.24 -6.60
N GLY A 189 19.12 -15.92 -6.70
CA GLY A 189 20.36 -15.29 -7.13
C GLY A 189 20.52 -15.15 -8.64
N ILE A 190 19.48 -15.48 -9.42
CA ILE A 190 19.50 -15.27 -10.87
C ILE A 190 19.27 -13.78 -11.17
N PRO A 191 20.08 -13.16 -12.07
CA PRO A 191 19.94 -11.74 -12.37
C PRO A 191 18.59 -11.42 -13.00
N VAL A 192 17.70 -10.80 -12.22
CA VAL A 192 16.39 -10.30 -12.65
C VAL A 192 16.33 -8.81 -12.34
N PRO A 193 15.97 -7.94 -13.30
CA PRO A 193 15.88 -6.51 -13.05
C PRO A 193 14.86 -6.20 -11.95
N ALA A 194 15.15 -5.17 -11.15
CA ALA A 194 14.26 -4.72 -10.08
C ALA A 194 12.87 -4.35 -10.65
N GLY A 195 11.82 -4.68 -9.89
CA GLY A 195 10.46 -4.46 -10.31
C GLY A 195 9.46 -4.56 -9.18
N TRP A 196 8.28 -4.02 -9.45
CA TRP A 196 7.12 -3.94 -8.60
C TRP A 196 5.94 -4.62 -9.27
N VAL A 197 5.01 -5.10 -8.46
CA VAL A 197 3.83 -5.84 -8.89
C VAL A 197 2.61 -5.16 -8.29
N LEU A 198 1.70 -4.77 -9.16
CA LEU A 198 0.45 -4.11 -8.82
C LEU A 198 -0.72 -5.03 -9.14
N GLN A 199 -1.47 -5.43 -8.13
CA GLN A 199 -2.70 -6.21 -8.29
C GLN A 199 -3.87 -5.31 -8.70
N ALA A 200 -4.87 -5.90 -9.36
CA ALA A 200 -6.11 -5.20 -9.66
C ALA A 200 -6.74 -4.61 -8.38
N GLY A 201 -7.16 -3.35 -8.44
CA GLY A 201 -7.74 -2.62 -7.31
C GLY A 201 -6.73 -1.95 -6.37
N GLN A 202 -5.43 -2.17 -6.54
CA GLN A 202 -4.41 -1.37 -5.84
C GLN A 202 -4.19 -0.02 -6.53
N ASP A 203 -3.91 1.02 -5.73
CA ASP A 203 -3.64 2.36 -6.25
C ASP A 203 -2.20 2.47 -6.80
N PRO A 204 -2.01 2.74 -8.11
CA PRO A 204 -0.67 2.88 -8.70
C PRO A 204 0.14 4.04 -8.12
N SER A 205 -0.49 5.01 -7.43
CA SER A 205 0.20 6.16 -6.82
C SER A 205 1.21 5.70 -5.76
N THR A 206 0.95 4.56 -5.13
CA THR A 206 1.81 3.91 -4.14
C THR A 206 3.16 3.49 -4.73
N ILE A 207 3.19 3.07 -5.99
CA ILE A 207 4.42 2.70 -6.70
C ILE A 207 5.08 3.96 -7.25
N LEU A 208 4.31 4.88 -7.83
CA LEU A 208 4.86 6.14 -8.38
C LEU A 208 5.62 6.97 -7.34
N SER A 209 5.14 7.01 -6.10
CA SER A 209 5.84 7.70 -5.00
C SER A 209 7.17 7.05 -4.61
N GLN A 210 7.37 5.76 -4.93
CA GLN A 210 8.63 5.03 -4.69
C GLN A 210 9.61 5.17 -5.86
N LEU A 211 9.15 5.56 -7.05
CA LEU A 211 9.95 5.64 -8.28
C LEU A 211 10.65 7.01 -8.49
N ASN A 212 10.96 7.75 -7.42
CA ASN A 212 11.48 9.12 -7.51
C ASN A 212 13.01 9.19 -7.75
N PRO A 213 13.55 9.94 -8.73
CA PRO A 213 12.97 10.39 -10.00
C PRO A 213 13.44 9.53 -11.18
N PHE A 214 12.59 9.44 -12.22
CA PHE A 214 12.78 8.85 -13.55
C PHE A 214 13.99 9.39 -14.36
N LYS A 215 14.93 10.12 -13.74
CA LYS A 215 15.84 11.03 -14.44
C LYS A 215 16.78 10.36 -15.44
N ASP A 216 17.06 9.06 -15.29
CA ASP A 216 17.87 8.28 -16.24
C ASP A 216 17.39 6.82 -16.38
N GLN A 217 16.19 6.52 -15.92
CA GLN A 217 15.66 5.15 -15.90
C GLN A 217 14.44 5.03 -16.80
N THR A 218 14.48 4.03 -17.66
CA THR A 218 13.33 3.65 -18.49
C THR A 218 12.63 2.47 -17.84
N TRP A 219 11.30 2.47 -17.87
CA TRP A 219 10.47 1.42 -17.29
C TRP A 219 9.70 0.66 -18.37
N ILE A 220 9.37 -0.59 -18.06
CA ILE A 220 8.50 -1.42 -18.88
C ILE A 220 7.35 -1.95 -18.02
N VAL A 221 6.15 -1.91 -18.58
CA VAL A 221 4.94 -2.46 -17.96
C VAL A 221 4.56 -3.76 -18.67
N ARG A 222 4.34 -4.82 -17.91
CA ARG A 222 3.98 -6.15 -18.40
C ARG A 222 2.73 -6.66 -17.67
N LEU A 223 1.89 -7.40 -18.38
CA LEU A 223 0.80 -8.15 -17.77
C LEU A 223 1.30 -9.45 -17.15
N SER A 224 0.77 -9.76 -15.97
CA SER A 224 0.97 -11.01 -15.24
C SER A 224 -0.41 -11.62 -14.92
N PRO A 225 -1.05 -12.26 -15.90
CA PRO A 225 -2.39 -12.83 -15.73
C PRO A 225 -2.37 -14.00 -14.73
N ILE A 226 -3.44 -14.10 -13.94
CA ILE A 226 -3.69 -15.23 -13.05
C ILE A 226 -4.40 -16.31 -13.89
N GLY A 227 -3.80 -17.50 -13.97
CA GLY A 227 -4.33 -18.59 -14.81
C GLY A 227 -3.78 -18.67 -16.23
N GLY A 228 -2.85 -17.78 -16.61
CA GLY A 228 -2.08 -17.86 -17.86
C GLY A 228 -2.54 -16.90 -18.96
N GLY A 229 -1.64 -16.65 -19.91
CA GLY A 229 -1.87 -15.73 -21.03
C GLY A 229 -0.60 -15.00 -21.47
N HIS A 230 -0.51 -14.70 -22.77
CA HIS A 230 0.59 -13.91 -23.34
C HIS A 230 0.01 -12.59 -23.85
N TYR A 231 0.59 -11.49 -23.42
CA TYR A 231 0.16 -10.14 -23.76
C TYR A 231 1.38 -9.26 -23.94
N ASP A 232 1.29 -8.32 -24.87
CA ASP A 232 2.38 -7.42 -25.20
C ASP A 232 2.76 -6.54 -24.00
N ALA A 233 4.06 -6.29 -23.90
CA ALA A 233 4.60 -5.34 -22.95
C ALA A 233 4.51 -3.91 -23.50
N LEU A 234 4.44 -2.93 -22.61
CA LEU A 234 4.47 -1.50 -22.93
C LEU A 234 5.85 -0.95 -22.52
N PRO A 235 6.82 -0.85 -23.45
CA PRO A 235 8.18 -0.40 -23.16
C PRO A 235 8.33 1.12 -23.23
N ASN A 236 9.53 1.57 -22.90
CA ASN A 236 10.04 2.94 -23.07
C ASN A 236 9.31 4.01 -22.23
N LEU A 237 8.98 3.67 -20.99
CA LEU A 237 8.24 4.55 -20.10
C LEU A 237 9.23 5.41 -19.30
N ARG A 238 9.33 6.68 -19.66
CA ARG A 238 10.25 7.67 -19.04
C ARG A 238 9.54 8.78 -18.29
N ASP A 239 8.21 8.75 -18.30
CA ASP A 239 7.36 9.79 -17.76
C ASP A 239 6.37 9.17 -16.76
N PRO A 240 6.18 9.77 -15.56
CA PRO A 240 5.25 9.26 -14.56
C PRO A 240 3.81 9.16 -15.07
N ASP A 241 3.33 10.13 -15.85
CA ASP A 241 1.96 10.13 -16.38
C ASP A 241 1.79 9.08 -17.48
N LEU A 242 2.84 8.84 -18.28
CA LEU A 242 2.89 7.76 -19.26
C LEU A 242 2.91 6.40 -18.55
N LEU A 243 3.68 6.24 -17.47
CA LEU A 243 3.69 5.00 -16.69
C LEU A 243 2.31 4.72 -16.10
N TRP A 244 1.66 5.72 -15.49
CA TRP A 244 0.29 5.61 -14.99
C TRP A 244 -0.67 5.14 -16.07
N ARG A 245 -0.66 5.81 -17.23
CA ARG A 245 -1.51 5.46 -18.37
C ARG A 245 -1.24 4.05 -18.89
N SER A 246 0.03 3.63 -18.93
CA SER A 246 0.41 2.28 -19.34
C SER A 246 -0.05 1.20 -18.35
N ILE A 247 -0.05 1.49 -17.04
CA ILE A 247 -0.60 0.58 -16.02
C ILE A 247 -2.10 0.40 -16.22
N VAL A 248 -2.85 1.49 -16.37
CA VAL A 248 -4.30 1.43 -16.64
C VAL A 248 -4.57 0.68 -17.94
N ARG A 249 -3.81 1.00 -18.99
CA ARG A 249 -3.93 0.34 -20.29
C ARG A 249 -3.64 -1.15 -20.23
N ALA A 250 -2.70 -1.59 -19.40
CA ALA A 250 -2.42 -3.01 -19.21
C ALA A 250 -3.66 -3.73 -18.64
N PHE A 251 -4.31 -3.18 -17.62
CA PHE A 251 -5.56 -3.75 -17.11
C PHE A 251 -6.67 -3.76 -18.19
N GLU A 252 -6.83 -2.68 -18.95
CA GLU A 252 -7.79 -2.65 -20.08
C GLU A 252 -7.51 -3.71 -21.15
N ILE A 253 -6.22 -3.98 -21.46
CA ILE A 253 -5.84 -5.02 -22.42
C ILE A 253 -6.32 -6.38 -21.91
N TYR A 254 -6.17 -6.66 -20.62
CA TYR A 254 -6.65 -7.91 -20.04
C TYR A 254 -8.18 -8.07 -20.18
N ASP A 255 -8.94 -7.00 -20.03
CA ASP A 255 -10.42 -7.02 -20.12
C ASP A 255 -10.95 -6.84 -21.56
N SER A 256 -10.08 -6.64 -22.55
CA SER A 256 -10.51 -6.45 -23.94
C SER A 256 -11.18 -7.70 -24.54
N ASN A 257 -12.12 -7.50 -25.46
CA ASN A 257 -12.81 -8.59 -26.15
C ASN A 257 -11.86 -9.60 -26.83
N VAL A 258 -10.70 -9.13 -27.30
CA VAL A 258 -9.68 -9.97 -27.92
C VAL A 258 -9.04 -10.88 -26.86
N SER A 259 -8.66 -10.34 -25.71
CA SER A 259 -8.05 -11.08 -24.60
C SER A 259 -9.00 -12.06 -23.95
N VAL A 260 -10.27 -11.68 -23.79
CA VAL A 260 -11.33 -12.55 -23.27
C VAL A 260 -11.55 -13.74 -24.21
N ARG A 261 -11.66 -13.50 -25.53
CA ARG A 261 -11.77 -14.59 -26.52
C ARG A 261 -10.54 -15.49 -26.52
N TYR A 262 -9.34 -14.91 -26.53
CA TYR A 262 -8.10 -15.68 -26.46
C TYR A 262 -8.03 -16.60 -25.23
N ARG A 263 -8.43 -16.11 -24.06
CA ARG A 263 -8.50 -16.93 -22.83
C ARG A 263 -9.54 -18.04 -22.97
N SER A 264 -10.73 -17.71 -23.47
CA SER A 264 -11.81 -18.67 -23.69
C SER A 264 -11.40 -19.78 -24.66
N ASP A 265 -10.81 -19.44 -25.80
CA ASP A 265 -10.36 -20.38 -26.84
C ASP A 265 -9.25 -21.33 -26.35
N ARG A 266 -8.43 -20.87 -25.40
CA ARG A 266 -7.33 -21.64 -24.80
C ARG A 266 -7.71 -22.35 -23.50
N GLY A 267 -8.96 -22.21 -23.04
CA GLY A 267 -9.43 -22.79 -21.79
C GLY A 267 -8.81 -22.19 -20.53
N PHE A 268 -8.28 -20.96 -20.61
CA PHE A 268 -7.76 -20.27 -19.43
C PHE A 268 -8.91 -19.72 -18.58
N ALA A 269 -8.83 -19.91 -17.26
CA ALA A 269 -9.80 -19.37 -16.32
C ALA A 269 -9.64 -17.86 -16.19
N ASP A 270 -10.76 -17.13 -16.11
CA ASP A 270 -10.74 -15.69 -15.83
C ASP A 270 -10.60 -15.46 -14.32
N GLN A 271 -9.37 -15.25 -13.87
CA GLN A 271 -9.03 -15.11 -12.45
C GLN A 271 -8.44 -13.73 -12.13
N GLY A 272 -8.45 -12.81 -13.09
CA GLY A 272 -7.87 -11.48 -13.00
C GLY A 272 -6.39 -11.43 -13.39
N THR A 273 -5.79 -10.26 -13.21
CA THR A 273 -4.39 -10.02 -13.59
C THR A 273 -3.71 -9.10 -12.59
N ALA A 274 -2.39 -9.19 -12.55
CA ALA A 274 -1.53 -8.17 -11.98
C ALA A 274 -0.71 -7.50 -13.09
N VAL A 275 -0.16 -6.35 -12.77
CA VAL A 275 0.73 -5.58 -13.63
C VAL A 275 2.12 -5.59 -13.00
N LEU A 276 3.10 -6.08 -13.76
CA LEU A 276 4.51 -6.04 -13.42
C LEU A 276 5.14 -4.79 -14.02
N ILE A 277 5.72 -3.95 -13.17
CA ILE A 277 6.46 -2.73 -13.53
C ILE A 277 7.93 -3.02 -13.27
N GLN A 278 8.76 -3.03 -14.30
CA GLN A 278 10.17 -3.44 -14.17
C GLN A 278 11.09 -2.37 -14.76
N LYS A 279 12.29 -2.23 -14.19
CA LYS A 279 13.34 -1.42 -14.80
C LYS A 279 13.67 -2.01 -16.17
N GLN A 280 13.52 -1.20 -17.22
CA GLN A 280 13.90 -1.60 -18.56
C GLN A 280 15.41 -1.47 -18.71
N ILE A 281 16.04 -2.57 -19.13
CA ILE A 281 17.46 -2.62 -19.44
C ILE A 281 17.69 -1.89 -20.77
N VAL A 282 18.43 -0.78 -20.74
CA VAL A 282 18.79 0.04 -21.90
C VAL A 282 20.20 0.63 -21.73
N PRO A 283 21.05 0.64 -22.78
CA PRO A 283 20.84 0.05 -24.10
C PRO A 283 20.96 -1.48 -24.09
N VAL A 284 20.13 -2.17 -24.88
CA VAL A 284 20.22 -3.62 -25.10
C VAL A 284 21.24 -3.88 -26.20
N ARG A 285 22.30 -4.66 -25.92
CA ARG A 285 23.26 -5.10 -26.96
C ARG A 285 22.81 -6.39 -27.64
N TYR A 286 22.32 -7.34 -26.84
CA TYR A 286 21.77 -8.61 -27.32
C TYR A 286 20.51 -8.96 -26.54
N SER A 287 19.58 -9.66 -27.19
CA SER A 287 18.39 -10.20 -26.56
C SER A 287 17.98 -11.49 -27.23
N GLY A 288 17.28 -12.35 -26.51
CA GLY A 288 16.78 -13.57 -27.11
C GLY A 288 15.87 -14.37 -26.20
N ILE A 289 15.48 -15.52 -26.73
CA ILE A 289 14.68 -16.52 -26.04
C ILE A 289 15.54 -17.79 -25.93
N SER A 290 15.62 -18.34 -24.73
CA SER A 290 16.31 -19.60 -24.46
C SER A 290 15.28 -20.65 -24.04
N TYR A 291 15.14 -21.71 -24.84
CA TYR A 291 14.24 -22.81 -24.55
C TYR A 291 14.93 -23.84 -23.64
N ILE A 292 14.20 -24.30 -22.62
CA ILE A 292 14.71 -25.32 -21.69
C ILE A 292 14.63 -26.72 -22.30
N GLU A 293 13.60 -26.98 -23.11
CA GLU A 293 13.44 -28.25 -23.83
C GLU A 293 14.16 -28.25 -25.19
N GLU A 294 14.87 -29.34 -25.46
CA GLU A 294 15.70 -29.52 -26.65
C GLU A 294 14.93 -29.46 -27.98
N LYS A 295 13.63 -29.83 -27.95
CA LYS A 295 12.76 -29.88 -29.14
C LYS A 295 12.55 -28.51 -29.81
N HIS A 296 12.87 -27.41 -29.10
CA HIS A 296 12.67 -26.03 -29.55
C HIS A 296 13.98 -25.24 -29.71
N ARG A 297 15.16 -25.88 -29.65
CA ARG A 297 16.49 -25.23 -29.65
C ARG A 297 16.90 -24.53 -30.96
N ASN A 298 16.05 -24.50 -31.99
CA ASN A 298 16.41 -24.17 -33.37
C ASN A 298 16.18 -22.72 -33.85
N SER A 299 15.92 -21.72 -32.98
CA SER A 299 15.56 -20.37 -33.46
C SER A 299 16.42 -19.20 -32.97
N THR A 300 17.58 -19.42 -32.34
CA THR A 300 18.51 -18.30 -32.16
C THR A 300 19.34 -18.14 -33.44
N ASN A 301 19.27 -16.96 -34.06
CA ASN A 301 20.28 -16.47 -34.99
C ASN A 301 21.61 -16.40 -34.22
N ARG A 302 22.27 -17.55 -34.08
CA ARG A 302 23.49 -17.74 -33.28
C ARG A 302 24.70 -17.01 -33.87
N SER A 303 24.61 -16.51 -35.10
CA SER A 303 25.73 -15.91 -35.82
C SER A 303 26.21 -14.59 -35.23
N ASP A 304 25.36 -13.86 -34.50
CA ASP A 304 25.63 -12.47 -34.13
C ASP A 304 25.89 -12.27 -32.63
N VAL A 305 25.67 -13.31 -31.81
CA VAL A 305 25.85 -13.25 -30.34
C VAL A 305 27.17 -13.93 -29.94
N PRO A 306 28.09 -13.24 -29.24
CA PRO A 306 29.32 -13.83 -28.73
C PRO A 306 29.10 -15.12 -27.94
N LEU A 307 29.98 -16.11 -28.15
CA LEU A 307 29.89 -17.43 -27.52
C LEU A 307 29.86 -17.36 -25.97
N GLU A 308 30.60 -16.41 -25.38
CA GLU A 308 30.61 -16.19 -23.94
C GLU A 308 29.22 -15.85 -23.37
N ILE A 309 28.43 -15.07 -24.11
CA ILE A 309 27.07 -14.68 -23.73
C ILE A 309 26.14 -15.89 -23.87
N LEU A 310 26.28 -16.65 -24.95
CA LEU A 310 25.50 -17.88 -25.17
C LEU A 310 25.74 -18.91 -24.06
N LEU A 311 27.00 -19.11 -23.65
CA LEU A 311 27.35 -19.98 -22.53
C LEU A 311 26.74 -19.48 -21.21
N ARG A 312 26.78 -18.16 -20.96
CA ARG A 312 26.16 -17.59 -19.76
C ARG A 312 24.64 -17.78 -19.75
N VAL A 313 23.98 -17.55 -20.88
CA VAL A 313 22.54 -17.81 -21.05
C VAL A 313 22.23 -19.29 -20.81
N GLU A 314 23.02 -20.21 -21.34
CA GLU A 314 22.81 -21.65 -21.13
C GLU A 314 22.93 -22.05 -19.66
N ILE A 315 23.92 -21.51 -18.94
CA ILE A 315 24.08 -21.73 -17.49
C ILE A 315 22.84 -21.25 -16.74
N LEU A 316 22.43 -20.00 -16.97
CA LEU A 316 21.24 -19.42 -16.32
C LEU A 316 19.96 -20.20 -16.67
N THR A 317 19.88 -20.73 -17.90
CA THR A 317 18.74 -21.54 -18.35
C THR A 317 18.65 -22.84 -17.57
N LYS A 318 19.77 -23.54 -17.40
CA LYS A 318 19.84 -24.78 -16.61
C LYS A 318 19.55 -24.49 -15.13
N GLU A 319 20.13 -23.43 -14.56
CA GLU A 319 19.85 -23.03 -13.19
C GLU A 319 18.37 -22.74 -12.96
N ALA A 320 17.75 -21.91 -13.81
CA ALA A 320 16.33 -21.61 -13.73
C ALA A 320 15.45 -22.86 -13.82
N ALA A 321 15.78 -23.81 -14.70
CA ALA A 321 15.07 -25.08 -14.83
C ALA A 321 15.13 -25.92 -13.55
N THR A 322 16.23 -25.86 -12.79
CA THR A 322 16.34 -26.56 -11.50
C THR A 322 15.63 -25.85 -10.35
N LYS A 323 15.50 -24.52 -10.43
CA LYS A 323 14.95 -23.68 -9.34
C LYS A 323 13.44 -23.50 -9.42
N LEU A 324 12.86 -23.56 -10.61
CA LEU A 324 11.42 -23.38 -10.82
C LEU A 324 10.69 -24.71 -10.95
N LYS A 325 9.52 -24.81 -10.31
CA LYS A 325 8.59 -25.93 -10.46
C LYS A 325 7.17 -25.39 -10.71
N PRO A 326 6.46 -25.84 -11.76
CA PRO A 326 6.93 -26.74 -12.82
C PRO A 326 8.05 -26.10 -13.66
N THR A 327 8.85 -26.94 -14.33
CA THR A 327 9.95 -26.49 -15.18
C THR A 327 9.42 -25.53 -16.25
N PRO A 328 10.06 -24.36 -16.46
CA PRO A 328 9.60 -23.42 -17.48
C PRO A 328 9.86 -23.94 -18.89
N LYS A 329 9.08 -23.44 -19.86
CA LYS A 329 9.28 -23.73 -21.28
C LYS A 329 10.45 -22.95 -21.85
N TYR A 330 10.51 -21.66 -21.54
CA TYR A 330 11.56 -20.77 -22.02
C TYR A 330 11.80 -19.59 -21.07
N LEU A 331 12.92 -18.91 -21.31
CA LEU A 331 13.33 -17.67 -20.67
C LEU A 331 13.55 -16.60 -21.73
N GLU A 332 13.06 -15.40 -21.49
CA GLU A 332 13.47 -14.21 -22.26
C GLU A 332 14.62 -13.53 -21.51
N TRP A 333 15.65 -13.13 -22.25
CA TRP A 333 16.84 -12.52 -21.69
C TRP A 333 17.33 -11.34 -22.53
N VAL A 334 18.06 -10.44 -21.85
CA VAL A 334 18.73 -9.28 -22.47
C VAL A 334 20.15 -9.15 -21.91
N TYR A 335 21.03 -8.48 -22.64
CA TYR A 335 22.42 -8.27 -22.26
C TYR A 335 22.84 -6.79 -22.39
N ASP A 336 23.38 -6.24 -21.29
CA ASP A 336 23.93 -4.89 -21.14
C ASP A 336 25.18 -4.88 -20.25
N GLU A 337 26.16 -5.76 -20.52
CA GLU A 337 27.35 -6.12 -19.69
C GLU A 337 27.14 -7.38 -18.85
N GLN A 338 25.90 -7.69 -18.48
CA GLN A 338 25.52 -8.98 -17.91
C GLN A 338 24.21 -9.49 -18.53
N VAL A 339 23.96 -10.80 -18.38
CA VAL A 339 22.71 -11.42 -18.82
C VAL A 339 21.64 -11.23 -17.75
N TRP A 340 20.55 -10.57 -18.11
CA TRP A 340 19.36 -10.42 -17.28
C TRP A 340 18.23 -11.30 -17.80
N VAL A 341 17.56 -12.01 -16.87
CA VAL A 341 16.30 -12.70 -17.15
C VAL A 341 15.16 -11.71 -16.96
N ILE A 342 14.41 -11.45 -18.03
CA ILE A 342 13.34 -10.44 -18.05
C ILE A 342 11.94 -11.06 -18.05
N GLN A 343 11.80 -12.33 -18.45
CA GLN A 343 10.54 -13.07 -18.40
C GLN A 343 10.78 -14.57 -18.41
N VAL A 344 9.82 -15.31 -17.84
CA VAL A 344 9.78 -16.77 -17.82
C VAL A 344 8.37 -17.21 -18.16
N GLU A 345 8.25 -18.23 -19.01
CA GLU A 345 6.96 -18.83 -19.36
C GLU A 345 6.87 -20.29 -18.88
N GLY A 346 5.71 -20.66 -18.35
CA GLY A 346 5.43 -21.98 -17.78
C GLY A 346 4.70 -22.96 -18.66
#